data_AF-A0A9E1AVK4-F1
#
_entry.id   AF-A0A9E1AVK4-F1
#
_cell.length_a   1.000
_cell.length_b   1.000
_cell.length_c   1.000
_cell.angle_alpha   90.00
_cell.angle_beta   90.00
_cell.angle_gamma   90.00
#
_symmetry.space_group_name_H-M   'P 1'
#
loop_
_entity.id
_entity.type
_entity.pdbx_description
1 polymer ?
#
loop_
_entity_poly.entity_id
_entity_poly.type
_entity_poly.pdbx_seq_one_letter_code
_entity_poly.pdbx_strand_id
1 'polypeptide(L)'
;MQVVKIILVVVDLIICLALTILAMVQSKDDAGLSSTITGSSTNNFFEKNKGRTKEGMQKKWTIILGISFVIVTIALSIIYIA
;
A
#
# COMPACT_ATOMS: atom_id res chain seq x y z
N MET A 1 -1.16 -24.94 -19.35
CA MET A 1 -1.34 -24.31 -18.02
C MET A 1 -0.04 -24.04 -17.27
N GLN A 2 1.01 -24.87 -17.41
CA GLN A 2 2.23 -24.72 -16.61
C GLN A 2 3.01 -23.43 -16.88
N VAL A 3 3.13 -23.02 -18.16
CA VAL A 3 3.78 -21.74 -18.54
C VAL A 3 3.03 -20.54 -17.97
N VAL A 4 1.68 -20.54 -18.03
CA VAL A 4 0.83 -19.47 -17.46
C VAL A 4 0.96 -19.40 -15.94
N LYS A 5 0.99 -20.55 -15.25
CA LYS A 5 1.23 -20.64 -13.79
C LYS A 5 2.58 -20.01 -13.42
N ILE A 6 3.65 -20.33 -14.16
CA ILE A 6 4.99 -19.77 -13.92
C ILE A 6 4.99 -18.25 -14.11
N ILE A 7 4.39 -17.74 -15.19
CA ILE A 7 4.32 -16.30 -15.45
C ILE A 7 3.57 -15.57 -14.32
N LEU A 8 2.41 -16.09 -13.90
CA LEU A 8 1.63 -15.48 -12.83
C LEU A 8 2.36 -15.49 -11.49
N VAL A 9 3.06 -16.58 -11.14
CA VAL A 9 3.88 -16.66 -9.92
C VAL A 9 5.00 -15.62 -9.94
N VAL A 10 5.69 -15.46 -11.08
CA VAL A 10 6.76 -14.46 -11.21
C VAL A 10 6.21 -13.04 -11.05
N VAL A 11 5.05 -12.75 -11.65
CA VAL A 11 4.39 -11.43 -11.52
C VAL A 11 3.97 -11.18 -10.08
N ASP A 12 3.35 -12.16 -9.41
CA ASP A 12 2.90 -12.06 -8.02
C ASP A 12 4.10 -11.80 -7.07
N LEU A 13 5.22 -12.49 -7.28
CA LEU A 13 6.46 -12.25 -6.52
C LEU A 13 7.00 -10.83 -6.69
N ILE A 14 6.99 -10.29 -7.92
CA ILE A 14 7.46 -8.92 -8.19
C ILE A 14 6.57 -7.89 -7.48
N ILE A 15 5.24 -8.08 -7.54
CA ILE A 15 4.27 -7.19 -6.87
C ILE A 15 4.46 -7.25 -5.35
N CYS A 16 4.66 -8.45 -4.79
CA CYS A 16 4.88 -8.65 -3.36
C CYS A 16 6.17 -7.98 -2.87
N LEU A 17 7.25 -8.08 -3.64
CA LEU A 17 8.52 -7.41 -3.32
C LEU A 17 8.36 -5.88 -3.37
N ALA A 18 7.71 -5.36 -4.42
CA ALA A 18 7.44 -3.93 -4.56
C ALA A 18 6.58 -3.40 -3.40
N LEU A 19 5.55 -4.15 -3.00
CA LEU A 19 4.71 -3.82 -1.85
C LEU A 19 5.49 -3.80 -0.54
N THR A 20 6.37 -4.77 -0.32
CA THR A 20 7.21 -4.83 0.88
C THR A 20 8.12 -3.61 0.99
N ILE A 21 8.78 -3.23 -0.12
CA ILE A 21 9.62 -2.03 -0.18
C ILE A 21 8.80 -0.76 0.07
N LEU A 22 7.62 -0.65 -0.56
CA LEU A 22 6.74 0.50 -0.34
C LEU A 22 6.24 0.56 1.10
N ALA A 23 5.86 -0.57 1.71
CA ALA A 23 5.43 -0.66 3.10
C ALA A 23 6.54 -0.25 4.08
N MET A 24 7.78 -0.66 3.81
CA MET A 24 8.95 -0.21 4.56
C MET A 24 9.16 1.30 4.44
N VAL A 25 9.05 1.87 3.23
CA VAL A 25 9.19 3.32 3.01
C VAL A 25 8.07 4.13 3.67
N GLN A 26 6.89 3.55 3.86
CA GLN A 26 5.77 4.19 4.57
C GLN A 26 5.88 4.17 6.10
N SER A 27 6.89 3.49 6.65
CA SER A 27 7.12 3.41 8.09
C SER A 27 8.00 4.56 8.55
N LYS A 28 7.39 5.74 8.67
CA LYS A 28 7.82 6.89 9.49
C LYS A 28 6.86 8.04 9.25
N ASP A 29 5.82 8.07 10.04
CA ASP A 29 5.33 9.32 10.63
C ASP A 29 4.56 8.91 11.87
N ASP A 30 5.24 9.02 13.01
CA ASP A 30 4.63 9.08 14.34
C ASP A 30 3.71 10.31 14.41
N ALA A 31 2.60 10.26 13.67
CA ALA A 31 1.54 11.25 13.69
C ALA A 31 0.61 11.06 14.91
N GLY A 32 1.09 10.38 15.95
CA GLY A 32 0.35 10.12 17.19
C GLY A 32 0.69 11.08 18.33
N LEU A 33 1.91 11.65 18.37
CA LEU A 33 2.34 12.45 19.53
C LEU A 33 2.06 13.95 19.37
N SER A 34 1.92 14.46 18.13
CA SER A 34 1.68 15.89 17.91
C SER A 34 0.21 16.32 18.00
N SER A 35 -0.75 15.39 17.90
CA SER A 35 -2.19 15.71 17.91
C SER A 35 -2.82 15.75 19.30
N THR A 36 -2.18 15.17 20.31
CA THR A 36 -2.69 15.20 21.70
C THR A 36 -2.14 16.36 22.53
N ILE A 37 -1.02 16.97 22.12
CA ILE A 37 -0.31 17.99 22.90
C ILE A 37 -0.79 19.43 22.62
N THR A 38 -1.36 19.73 21.46
CA THR A 38 -1.55 21.15 21.06
C THR A 38 -2.87 21.79 21.44
N GLY A 39 -3.89 21.05 21.93
CA GLY A 39 -5.04 21.61 22.68
C GLY A 39 -5.65 22.93 22.20
N SER A 40 -5.56 23.27 20.91
CA SER A 40 -5.90 24.59 20.41
C SER A 40 -6.61 24.48 19.08
N SER A 41 -7.90 24.76 19.15
CA SER A 41 -8.82 25.04 18.08
C SER A 41 -8.25 26.08 17.12
N THR A 42 -7.58 25.68 16.04
CA THR A 42 -7.48 26.46 14.80
C THR A 42 -7.11 25.52 13.66
N ASN A 43 -8.12 25.11 12.88
CA ASN A 43 -8.04 24.86 11.44
C ASN A 43 -6.62 24.53 10.91
N ASN A 44 -6.18 23.30 11.15
CA ASN A 44 -4.84 22.88 10.79
C ASN A 44 -4.73 22.82 9.25
N PHE A 45 -4.15 23.86 8.62
CA PHE A 45 -3.94 23.96 7.16
C PHE A 45 -3.25 22.72 6.55
N PHE A 46 -2.49 21.96 7.34
CA PHE A 46 -1.87 20.70 6.90
C PHE A 46 -2.86 19.52 6.78
N GLU A 47 -3.99 19.50 7.48
CA GLU A 47 -4.99 18.43 7.30
C GLU A 47 -5.75 18.57 5.99
N LYS A 48 -6.08 19.81 5.58
CA LYS A 48 -6.82 20.07 4.33
C LYS A 48 -6.03 19.71 3.07
N ASN A 49 -4.70 19.66 3.15
CA ASN A 49 -3.80 19.31 2.05
C ASN A 49 -3.03 17.98 2.24
N LYS A 50 -3.36 17.17 3.25
CA LYS A 50 -2.68 15.89 3.55
C LYS A 50 -2.79 14.85 2.42
N GLY A 51 -3.73 15.02 1.50
CA GLY A 51 -3.85 14.23 0.27
C GLY A 51 -2.91 14.65 -0.87
N ARG A 52 -2.26 15.82 -0.78
CA ARG A 52 -1.27 16.35 -1.73
C ARG A 52 0.18 16.23 -1.22
N THR A 53 0.38 15.78 0.02
CA THR A 53 1.72 15.51 0.54
C THR A 53 2.24 14.20 -0.05
N LYS A 54 3.55 14.08 -0.18
CA LYS A 54 4.22 12.89 -0.72
C LYS A 54 3.84 11.62 0.05
N GLU A 55 3.66 11.73 1.37
CA GLU A 55 3.17 10.64 2.24
C GLU A 55 1.73 10.23 1.91
N GLY A 56 0.82 11.19 1.66
CA GLY A 56 -0.57 10.91 1.32
C GLY A 56 -0.72 10.20 -0.04
N MET A 57 0.16 10.51 -1.00
CA MET A 57 0.22 9.79 -2.27
C MET A 57 0.79 8.38 -2.11
N GLN A 58 1.89 8.20 -1.37
CA GLN A 58 2.51 6.88 -1.16
C GLN A 58 1.56 5.90 -0.46
N LYS A 59 0.75 6.38 0.50
CA LYS A 59 -0.32 5.59 1.13
C LYS A 59 -1.38 5.12 0.14
N LYS A 60 -1.84 6.01 -0.76
CA LYS A 60 -2.82 5.64 -1.80
C LYS A 60 -2.27 4.61 -2.77
N TRP A 61 -1.02 4.76 -3.22
CA TRP A 61 -0.37 3.80 -4.11
C TRP A 61 -0.24 2.42 -3.49
N THR A 62 0.07 2.34 -2.19
CA THR A 62 0.18 1.08 -1.47
C THR A 62 -1.15 0.38 -1.30
N ILE A 63 -2.22 1.13 -1.04
CA ILE A 63 -3.57 0.58 -1.00
C ILE A 63 -3.95 -0.03 -2.36
N ILE A 64 -3.69 0.69 -3.46
CA ILE A 64 -3.96 0.19 -4.82
C ILE A 64 -3.15 -1.07 -5.11
N LEU A 65 -1.85 -1.06 -4.82
CA LEU A 65 -0.99 -2.22 -5.02
C LEU A 65 -1.41 -3.40 -4.14
N GLY A 66 -1.81 -3.16 -2.89
CA GLY A 66 -2.29 -4.19 -1.97
C GLY A 66 -3.55 -4.87 -2.48
N ILE A 67 -4.51 -4.10 -2.99
CA ILE A 67 -5.72 -4.65 -3.62
C ILE A 67 -5.37 -5.48 -4.85
N SER A 68 -4.46 -4.98 -5.71
CA SER A 68 -4.03 -5.73 -6.90
C SER A 68 -3.33 -7.04 -6.55
N PHE A 69 -2.51 -7.06 -5.49
CA PHE A 69 -1.84 -8.26 -5.00
C PHE A 69 -2.86 -9.32 -4.57
N VAL A 70 -3.83 -8.95 -3.73
CA VAL A 70 -4.88 -9.88 -3.29
C VAL A 70 -5.66 -10.48 -4.46
N ILE A 71 -6.00 -9.67 -5.47
CA ILE A 71 -6.70 -10.14 -6.68
C ILE A 71 -5.85 -11.16 -7.46
N VAL A 72 -4.57 -10.86 -7.68
CA VAL A 72 -3.65 -11.74 -8.41
C VAL A 72 -3.42 -13.05 -7.64
N THR A 73 -3.24 -12.97 -6.32
CA THR A 73 -3.08 -14.15 -5.46
C THR A 73 -4.32 -15.05 -5.47
N ILE A 74 -5.53 -14.48 -5.40
CA ILE A 74 -6.77 -15.26 -5.49
C ILE A 74 -6.90 -15.93 -6.87
N ALA A 75 -6.63 -15.17 -7.95
CA ALA A 75 -6.66 -15.71 -9.30
C ALA A 75 -5.66 -16.86 -9.49
N LEU A 76 -4.44 -16.71 -8.96
CA LEU A 76 -3.42 -17.75 -8.97
C LEU A 76 -3.87 -19.00 -8.20
N SER A 77 -4.47 -18.82 -7.01
CA SER A 77 -4.98 -19.92 -6.18
C SER A 77 -6.05 -20.74 -6.91
N ILE A 78 -7.00 -20.07 -7.56
CA ILE A 78 -8.05 -20.72 -8.36
C ILE A 78 -7.44 -21.48 -9.55
N ILE A 79 -6.49 -20.88 -10.27
CA ILE A 79 -5.81 -21.54 -11.41
C ILE A 79 -4.94 -22.72 -10.95
N TYR A 80 -4.45 -22.69 -9.71
CA TYR A 80 -3.63 -23.77 -9.17
C TYR A 80 -4.49 -24.96 -8.71
N ILE A 81 -5.66 -24.70 -8.15
CA ILE A 81 -6.60 -25.71 -7.66
C ILE A 81 -7.46 -26.34 -8.77
N ALA A 82 -7.67 -25.59 -9.86
CA ALA A 82 -8.30 -26.07 -11.10
C ALA A 82 -7.28 -26.79 -12.02
#